data_AF-F4YTZ7-F1
#
_entry.id   AF-F4YTZ7-F1
#
_cell.length_a   1.000
_cell.length_b   1.000
_cell.length_c   1.000
_cell.angle_alpha   90.00
_cell.angle_beta   90.00
_cell.angle_gamma   90.00
#
_symmetry.space_group_name_H-M   'P 1'
#
loop_
_entity.id
_entity.type
_entity.pdbx_description
1 polymer ?
#
loop_
_entity_poly.entity_id
_entity_poly.type
_entity_poly.pdbx_seq_one_letter_code
_entity_poly.pdbx_strand_id
1 'polypeptide(L)' 'MQILIDQACRDVAGFEQLGDDELRQLMRDMDRGIECIREDVKFEDAGLLRSIL' A
#
# COMPACT_ATOMS: atom_id res chain seq x y z
N MET A 1 0.28 -0.77 7.95
CA MET A 1 -0.71 -1.45 7.09
C MET A 1 -1.83 -0.52 6.63
N GLN A 2 -2.60 0.12 7.52
CA GLN A 2 -3.72 1.01 7.12
C GLN A 2 -3.31 2.09 6.11
N ILE A 3 -2.14 2.72 6.29
CA ILE A 3 -1.61 3.71 5.35
C ILE A 3 -1.44 3.21 3.89
N LEU A 4 -1.17 1.93 3.68
CA LEU A 4 -1.04 1.34 2.34
C LEU A 4 -2.43 1.18 1.69
N ILE A 5 -3.44 0.84 2.50
CA ILE A 5 -4.84 0.76 2.08
C ILE A 5 -5.34 2.16 1.75
N ASP A 6 -5.12 3.14 2.63
CA ASP A 6 -5.52 4.54 2.41
C ASP A 6 -4.87 5.10 1.14
N GLN A 7 -3.60 4.76 0.89
CA GLN A 7 -2.91 5.16 -0.33
C GLN A 7 -3.51 4.51 -1.59
N ALA A 8 -3.83 3.22 -1.55
CA ALA A 8 -4.45 2.54 -2.69
C ALA A 8 -5.86 3.07 -2.96
N CYS A 9 -6.60 3.41 -1.90
CA CYS A 9 -7.96 3.91 -1.96
C CYS A 9 -8.04 5.44 -2.11
N ARG A 10 -6.97 6.14 -2.51
CA ARG A 10 -6.97 7.62 -2.53
C ARG A 10 -8.17 8.23 -3.24
N ASP A 11 -8.56 7.64 -4.38
CA ASP A 11 -9.57 8.18 -5.28
C ASP A 11 -10.92 7.45 -5.17
N VAL A 12 -11.06 6.52 -4.22
CA VAL A 12 -12.27 5.70 -4.01
C VAL A 12 -12.64 5.60 -2.55
N ALA A 13 -13.91 5.29 -2.24
CA ALA A 13 -14.35 5.25 -0.84
C ALA A 13 -13.82 4.04 -0.04
N GLY A 14 -13.30 3.01 -0.72
CA GLY A 14 -12.86 1.76 -0.11
C GLY A 14 -12.25 0.82 -1.14
N PHE A 15 -11.58 -0.24 -0.65
CA PHE A 15 -10.86 -1.18 -1.51
C PHE A 15 -11.80 -2.00 -2.41
N GLU A 16 -13.08 -2.10 -2.05
CA GLU A 16 -14.10 -2.81 -2.83
C GLU A 16 -14.40 -2.13 -4.18
N GLN A 17 -13.99 -0.88 -4.33
CA GLN A 17 -14.14 -0.09 -5.56
C GLN A 17 -12.87 -0.09 -6.42
N LEU A 18 -11.79 -0.71 -5.95
CA LEU A 18 -10.57 -0.87 -6.73
C LEU A 18 -10.78 -1.90 -7.83
N GLY A 19 -10.25 -1.60 -9.02
CA GLY A 19 -10.18 -2.57 -10.10
C GLY A 19 -9.19 -3.70 -9.79
N ASP A 20 -9.27 -4.78 -10.56
CA ASP A 20 -8.40 -5.95 -10.37
C ASP A 20 -6.90 -5.62 -10.34
N ASP A 21 -6.44 -4.72 -11.21
CA ASP A 21 -5.03 -4.33 -11.26
C ASP A 21 -4.59 -3.57 -10.00
N GLU A 22 -5.47 -2.72 -9.49
CA GLU A 22 -5.25 -1.95 -8.26
C GLU A 22 -5.30 -2.85 -7.03
N LEU A 23 -6.23 -3.81 -6.97
CA LEU A 23 -6.28 -4.84 -5.93
C LEU A 23 -5.03 -5.71 -5.94
N ARG A 24 -4.57 -6.15 -7.11
CA ARG A 24 -3.30 -6.91 -7.21
C ARG A 24 -2.10 -6.07 -6.77
N GLN A 25 -2.10 -4.77 -7.07
CA GLN A 25 -1.05 -3.87 -6.60
C GLN A 25 -1.10 -3.72 -5.08
N LEU A 26 -2.28 -3.49 -4.50
CA LEU A 26 -2.46 -3.41 -3.05
C LEU A 26 -1.99 -4.70 -2.37
N MET A 27 -2.34 -5.88 -2.89
CA MET A 27 -1.84 -7.15 -2.35
C MET A 27 -0.31 -7.21 -2.32
N ARG A 28 0.36 -6.85 -3.42
CA ARG A 28 1.84 -6.82 -3.46
C ARG A 28 2.43 -5.81 -2.47
N ASP A 29 1.82 -4.64 -2.34
CA ASP A 29 2.27 -3.61 -1.40
C ASP A 29 2.07 -4.07 0.06
N MET A 30 0.99 -4.82 0.34
CA MET A 30 0.73 -5.42 1.65
C MET A 30 1.77 -6.50 2.00
N ASP A 31 2.11 -7.38 1.07
CA ASP A 31 3.16 -8.40 1.25
C ASP A 31 4.51 -7.74 1.55
N ARG A 32 4.90 -6.72 0.77
CA ARG A 32 6.12 -5.96 1.03
C ARG A 32 6.07 -5.22 2.36
N GLY A 33 4.90 -4.71 2.76
CA GLY A 33 4.71 -4.04 4.04
C GLY A 33 4.92 -4.96 5.23
N ILE A 34 4.52 -6.24 5.10
CA ILE A 34 4.78 -7.27 6.13
C ILE A 34 6.28 -7.53 6.27
N GLU A 35 7.02 -7.66 5.17
CA GLU A 35 8.47 -7.83 5.22
C GLU A 35 9.16 -6.60 5.83
N CYS A 36 8.71 -5.38 5.49
CA CYS A 36 9.24 -4.16 6.11
C CYS A 36 9.04 -4.15 7.64
N ILE A 37 7.85 -4.54 8.13
CA ILE A 37 7.58 -4.67 9.57
C ILE A 37 8.50 -5.72 10.20
N ARG A 38 8.70 -6.85 9.53
CA ARG A 38 9.54 -7.95 10.02
C ARG A 38 11.01 -7.55 10.13
N GLU A 39 11.49 -6.72 9.22
CA GLU A 39 12.88 -6.26 9.16
C GLU A 39 13.14 -4.94 9.89
N ASP A 40 12.12 -4.36 10.55
CA ASP A 40 12.18 -3.02 11.18
C ASP A 40 12.58 -1.91 10.18
N VAL A 41 12.12 -2.04 8.93
CA VAL A 41 12.33 -1.07 7.85
C VAL A 41 11.09 -0.18 7.72
N LYS A 42 11.32 1.14 7.63
CA LYS A 42 10.23 2.10 7.40
C LYS A 42 9.69 2.00 5.97
N PHE A 43 8.39 2.24 5.81
CA PHE A 43 7.75 2.11 4.50
C PHE A 43 8.21 3.20 3.51
N GLU A 44 8.57 4.38 4.01
CA GLU A 44 9.18 5.46 3.25
C GLU A 44 10.52 5.03 2.66
N ASP A 45 11.38 4.43 3.47
CA ASP A 45 12.72 4.00 3.09
C ASP A 45 12.66 2.85 2.05
N ALA A 46 11.64 1.99 2.15
CA ALA A 46 11.36 0.93 1.19
C ALA A 46 10.64 1.40 -0.10
N GLY A 47 10.32 2.68 -0.20
CA GLY A 47 9.59 3.27 -1.33
C GLY A 47 8.16 2.72 -1.48
N LEU A 48 7.54 2.23 -0.40
CA LEU A 48 6.15 1.78 -0.40
C LEU A 48 5.16 2.95 -0.36
N LEU A 49 5.56 4.05 0.27
CA LEU A 49 4.75 5.27 0.32
C LEU A 49 5.09 6.18 -0.85
N ARG A 50 4.09 6.50 -1.65
CA ARG A 50 4.18 7.43 -2.77
C ARG A 50 4.04 8.85 -2.21
N SER A 51 5.10 9.65 -2.35
CA SER A 51 5.01 11.08 -2.04
C SER A 51 3.90 11.72 -2.87
N ILE A 52 3.04 12.49 -2.20
CA ILE A 52 2.04 13.34 -2.83
C ILE A 52 2.84 14.50 -3.45
N LEU A 53 3.09 14.44 -4.76
CA LEU A 53 3.46 15.60 -5.57
C LEU A 53 2.21 16.12 -6.28
#